data_AF-A0A7Y5F0N4-F1
#
_entry.id   AF-A0A7Y5F0N4-F1
#
_cell.length_a   1.000
_cell.length_b   1.000
_cell.length_c   1.000
_cell.angle_alpha   90.00
_cell.angle_beta   90.00
_cell.angle_gamma   90.00
#
_symmetry.space_group_name_H-M   'P 1'
#
loop_
_entity.id
_entity.type
_entity.pdbx_description
1 polymer ?
#
loop_
_entity_poly.entity_id
_entity_poly.type
_entity_poly.pdbx_seq_one_letter_code
_entity_poly.pdbx_strand_id
1 'polypeptide(L)'
;MAILIRSIPLPIFFISAFFFTIPPVSYFMTAYSYRIPIEQPLMIFARFNWVTYLFFVLSFFIGFGLLKAKKWAFYLFIGFSSVIVLYNVFSMGKVIFLPNHYSQFSVSGIVINTLVSLTILIGIFYFLQKEISAPYLSILPRGWRNNIRDTIPLPVKITNNKGESVTLPTDNVSINGIFVKLPDYTLINAGDTVNLTIFPEEKEPIPLQFTGEVTRTIDSDEGTPGAGIRFIKDQKFQESGQYLQSFLEEQYAPRYEIDGTASFEIKGKDETYSGTLYNLSSNGFFLETDSLPQKGDSIYLSLISLAVKRKVPAKVVWVNSEKINSKPKGFGAKFEKNVFFSLFPLLLKLSLKGSIKR
;
A
#
# COMPACT_ATOMS: atom_id res chain seq x y z
N MET A 1 26.96 -0.90 -8.97
CA MET A 1 26.51 -1.71 -7.81
C MET A 1 25.76 -0.89 -6.76
N ALA A 2 26.20 0.33 -6.43
CA ALA A 2 25.55 1.20 -5.44
C ALA A 2 24.09 1.61 -5.77
N ILE A 3 23.73 1.73 -7.05
CA ILE A 3 22.37 2.11 -7.49
C ILE A 3 21.35 0.98 -7.23
N LEU A 4 21.80 -0.29 -7.24
CA LEU A 4 20.93 -1.46 -7.10
C LEU A 4 20.51 -1.72 -5.63
N ILE A 5 21.29 -1.24 -4.67
CA ILE A 5 21.00 -1.38 -3.22
C ILE A 5 19.88 -0.40 -2.82
N ARG A 6 19.82 0.78 -3.44
CA ARG A 6 18.86 1.84 -3.08
C ARG A 6 17.41 1.51 -3.45
N SER A 7 17.19 0.55 -4.36
CA SER A 7 15.84 0.14 -4.83
C SER A 7 15.27 -1.09 -4.11
N ILE A 8 16.04 -1.80 -3.29
CA ILE A 8 15.54 -3.00 -2.60
C ILE A 8 14.77 -2.55 -1.36
N PRO A 9 13.53 -3.03 -1.13
CA PRO A 9 12.80 -2.77 0.10
C PRO A 9 13.64 -3.13 1.33
N LEU A 10 13.74 -2.23 2.30
CA LEU A 10 14.52 -2.41 3.52
C LEU A 10 14.28 -3.78 4.20
N PRO A 11 13.03 -4.28 4.33
CA PRO A 11 12.79 -5.60 4.90
C PRO A 11 13.51 -6.72 4.15
N ILE A 12 13.43 -6.73 2.81
CA ILE A 12 14.07 -7.74 1.96
C ILE A 12 15.60 -7.68 2.12
N PHE A 13 16.16 -6.47 2.19
CA PHE A 13 17.58 -6.29 2.42
C PHE A 13 18.03 -6.89 3.77
N PHE A 14 17.36 -6.55 4.87
CA PHE A 14 17.71 -7.06 6.20
C PHE A 14 17.59 -8.57 6.30
N ILE A 15 16.54 -9.15 5.71
CA ILE A 15 16.34 -10.60 5.71
C ILE A 15 17.41 -11.29 4.88
N SER A 16 17.72 -10.74 3.71
CA SER A 16 18.80 -11.28 2.88
C SER A 16 20.14 -11.22 3.62
N ALA A 17 20.43 -10.10 4.29
CA ALA A 17 21.63 -9.94 5.12
C ALA A 17 21.67 -10.97 6.24
N PHE A 18 20.55 -11.22 6.93
CA PHE A 18 20.44 -12.26 7.94
C PHE A 18 20.73 -13.66 7.36
N PHE A 19 20.24 -13.99 6.16
CA PHE A 19 20.58 -15.26 5.53
C PHE A 19 22.08 -15.41 5.23
N PHE A 20 22.79 -14.31 4.93
CA PHE A 20 24.25 -14.33 4.79
C PHE A 20 25.01 -14.46 6.11
N THR A 21 24.38 -14.20 7.27
CA THR A 21 25.02 -14.41 8.56
C THR A 21 24.91 -15.86 9.07
N ILE A 22 24.01 -16.68 8.51
CA ILE A 22 23.86 -18.09 8.91
C ILE A 22 25.16 -18.90 8.77
N PRO A 23 25.89 -18.82 7.64
CA PRO A 23 27.18 -19.51 7.48
C PRO A 23 28.24 -19.15 8.53
N PRO A 24 28.62 -17.86 8.75
CA PRO A 24 29.61 -17.51 9.76
C PRO A 24 29.14 -17.84 11.17
N VAL A 25 27.85 -17.63 11.50
CA VAL A 25 27.32 -17.98 12.83
C VAL A 25 27.45 -19.49 13.08
N SER A 26 27.10 -20.31 12.09
CA SER A 26 27.21 -21.78 12.21
C SER A 26 28.66 -22.25 12.38
N TYR A 27 29.60 -21.60 11.70
CA TYR A 27 31.04 -21.83 11.87
C TYR A 27 31.51 -21.51 13.29
N PHE A 28 31.25 -20.29 13.78
CA PHE A 28 31.69 -19.86 15.11
C PHE A 28 31.00 -20.65 16.24
N MET A 29 29.71 -20.95 16.10
CA MET A 29 28.97 -21.75 17.09
C MET A 29 29.54 -23.17 17.17
N THR A 30 29.89 -23.78 16.04
CA THR A 30 30.50 -25.12 16.03
C THR A 30 31.89 -25.09 16.66
N ALA A 31 32.73 -24.11 16.31
CA ALA A 31 34.05 -23.94 16.92
C ALA A 31 33.95 -23.80 18.45
N TYR A 32 33.02 -22.97 18.91
CA TYR A 32 32.74 -22.76 20.34
C TYR A 32 32.25 -24.04 21.03
N SER A 33 31.23 -24.70 20.47
CA SER A 33 30.63 -25.90 21.07
C SER A 33 31.61 -27.07 21.19
N TYR A 34 32.51 -27.23 20.21
CA TYR A 34 33.51 -28.31 20.21
C TYR A 34 34.89 -27.88 20.75
N ARG A 35 35.04 -26.62 21.20
CA ARG A 35 36.30 -26.03 21.68
C ARG A 35 37.45 -26.18 20.67
N ILE A 36 37.13 -26.03 19.38
CA ILE A 36 38.11 -26.08 18.29
C ILE A 36 38.59 -24.66 18.01
N PRO A 37 39.91 -24.39 17.88
CA PRO A 37 40.42 -23.09 17.48
C PRO A 37 39.84 -22.62 16.13
N ILE A 38 39.51 -21.32 16.03
CA ILE A 38 38.85 -20.72 14.86
C ILE A 38 39.73 -20.80 13.61
N GLU A 39 41.04 -20.91 13.79
CA GLU A 39 42.06 -21.01 12.75
C GLU A 39 42.13 -22.42 12.10
N GLN A 40 41.36 -23.39 12.60
CA GLN A 40 41.35 -24.77 12.10
C GLN A 40 40.04 -25.11 11.34
N PRO A 41 39.80 -24.51 10.17
CA PRO A 41 38.52 -24.62 9.47
C PRO A 41 38.18 -26.06 9.08
N LEU A 42 39.16 -26.86 8.66
CA LEU A 42 38.94 -28.26 8.27
C LEU A 42 38.40 -29.10 9.42
N MET A 43 38.87 -28.88 10.65
CA MET A 43 38.36 -29.58 11.82
C MET A 43 36.95 -29.15 12.19
N ILE A 44 36.63 -27.86 12.03
CA ILE A 44 35.28 -27.32 12.28
C ILE A 44 34.28 -27.87 11.26
N PHE A 45 34.61 -27.82 9.98
CA PHE A 45 33.77 -28.38 8.91
C PHE A 45 33.62 -29.90 9.05
N ALA A 46 34.64 -30.63 9.49
CA ALA A 46 34.51 -32.07 9.76
C ALA A 46 33.48 -32.41 10.86
N ARG A 47 33.06 -31.44 11.69
CA ARG A 47 31.99 -31.60 12.69
C ARG A 47 30.61 -31.26 12.18
N PHE A 48 30.48 -30.68 11.00
CA PHE A 48 29.17 -30.39 10.43
C PHE A 48 28.49 -31.70 10.03
N ASN A 49 27.24 -31.87 10.44
CA ASN A 49 26.40 -32.90 9.86
C ASN A 49 25.90 -32.46 8.47
N TRP A 50 25.38 -33.41 7.70
CA TRP A 50 24.90 -33.15 6.34
C TRP A 50 23.76 -32.10 6.29
N VAL A 51 22.93 -32.01 7.33
CA VAL A 51 21.85 -31.03 7.43
C VAL A 51 22.43 -29.62 7.60
N THR A 52 23.47 -29.46 8.42
CA THR A 52 24.18 -28.19 8.60
C THR A 52 24.78 -27.72 7.28
N TYR A 53 25.41 -28.62 6.51
CA TYR A 53 25.90 -28.29 5.17
C TYR A 53 24.78 -27.86 4.22
N LEU A 54 23.66 -28.57 4.23
CA LEU A 54 22.50 -28.22 3.41
C LEU A 54 21.98 -26.82 3.76
N PHE A 55 21.83 -26.49 5.04
CA PHE A 55 21.39 -25.16 5.46
C PHE A 55 22.41 -24.07 5.20
N PHE A 56 23.69 -24.37 5.36
CA PHE A 56 24.78 -23.46 5.03
C PHE A 56 24.70 -23.04 3.56
N VAL A 57 24.57 -24.01 2.65
CA VAL A 57 24.48 -23.74 1.20
C VAL A 57 23.16 -23.06 0.84
N LEU A 58 22.03 -23.57 1.32
CA LEU A 58 20.70 -22.99 1.03
C LEU A 58 20.60 -21.54 1.51
N SER A 59 21.16 -21.22 2.68
CA SER A 59 21.10 -19.86 3.22
C SER A 59 21.76 -18.83 2.28
N PHE A 60 22.88 -19.19 1.65
CA PHE A 60 23.55 -18.35 0.67
C PHE A 60 22.68 -18.13 -0.58
N PHE A 61 22.09 -19.21 -1.12
CA PHE A 61 21.19 -19.10 -2.28
C PHE A 61 19.94 -18.29 -1.97
N ILE A 62 19.34 -18.46 -0.80
CA ILE A 62 18.17 -17.69 -0.35
C ILE A 62 18.55 -16.21 -0.23
N GLY A 63 19.64 -15.88 0.48
CA GLY A 63 20.10 -14.49 0.63
C GLY A 63 20.36 -13.81 -0.71
N PHE A 64 21.08 -14.49 -1.62
CA PHE A 64 21.37 -13.95 -2.95
C PHE A 64 20.10 -13.79 -3.80
N GLY A 65 19.24 -14.80 -3.79
CA GLY A 65 18.01 -14.80 -4.56
C GLY A 65 17.00 -13.76 -4.07
N LEU A 66 16.92 -13.51 -2.76
CA LEU A 66 16.09 -12.45 -2.16
C LEU A 66 16.62 -11.07 -2.51
N LEU A 67 17.94 -10.82 -2.48
CA LEU A 67 18.53 -9.56 -2.96
C LEU A 67 18.21 -9.29 -4.43
N LYS A 68 18.14 -10.35 -5.25
CA LYS A 68 17.77 -10.27 -6.68
C LYS A 68 16.26 -10.33 -6.91
N ALA A 69 15.46 -10.36 -5.83
CA ALA A 69 14.00 -10.47 -5.86
C ALA A 69 13.49 -11.58 -6.79
N LYS A 70 14.14 -12.75 -6.78
CA LYS A 70 13.78 -13.88 -7.63
C LYS A 70 12.67 -14.72 -6.98
N LYS A 71 11.71 -15.17 -7.80
CA LYS A 71 10.57 -16.00 -7.37
C LYS A 71 11.03 -17.29 -6.66
N TRP A 72 12.03 -17.98 -7.21
CA TRP A 72 12.56 -19.21 -6.63
C TRP A 72 13.10 -19.01 -5.20
N ALA A 73 13.68 -17.84 -4.92
CA ALA A 73 14.27 -17.53 -3.62
C ALA A 73 13.20 -17.39 -2.54
N PHE A 74 12.03 -16.87 -2.91
CA PHE A 74 10.87 -16.78 -2.02
C PHE A 74 10.34 -18.16 -1.62
N TYR A 75 10.20 -19.07 -2.58
CA TYR A 75 9.77 -20.44 -2.28
C TYR A 75 10.81 -21.22 -1.48
N LEU A 76 12.11 -21.04 -1.78
CA LEU A 76 13.19 -21.61 -0.97
C LEU A 76 13.18 -21.05 0.45
N PHE A 77 12.95 -19.74 0.61
CA PHE A 77 12.81 -19.11 1.91
C PHE A 77 11.65 -19.74 2.71
N ILE A 78 10.46 -19.85 2.13
CA ILE A 78 9.31 -20.47 2.81
C ILE A 78 9.63 -21.92 3.19
N GLY A 79 10.13 -22.72 2.24
CA GLY A 79 10.46 -24.12 2.50
C GLY A 79 11.51 -24.26 3.61
N PHE A 80 12.57 -23.46 3.57
CA PHE A 80 13.61 -23.43 4.59
C PHE A 80 13.05 -23.04 5.97
N SER A 81 12.25 -21.98 6.03
CA SER A 81 11.58 -21.54 7.25
C SER A 81 10.63 -22.60 7.82
N SER A 82 9.85 -23.27 6.96
CA SER A 82 8.96 -24.36 7.37
C SER A 82 9.74 -25.54 7.97
N VAL A 83 10.86 -25.93 7.36
CA VAL A 83 11.71 -27.00 7.89
C VAL A 83 12.29 -26.63 9.26
N ILE A 84 12.74 -25.38 9.45
CA ILE A 84 13.23 -24.90 10.75
C ILE A 84 12.13 -24.94 11.81
N VAL A 85 10.92 -24.47 11.48
CA VAL A 85 9.78 -24.50 12.41
C VAL A 85 9.46 -25.94 12.79
N LEU A 86 9.34 -26.84 11.81
CA LEU A 86 9.08 -28.26 12.06
C LEU A 86 10.17 -28.91 12.93
N TYR A 87 11.44 -28.61 12.66
CA TYR A 87 12.56 -29.11 13.46
C TYR A 87 12.50 -28.63 14.92
N ASN A 88 12.21 -27.34 15.13
CA ASN A 88 12.08 -26.78 16.47
C ASN A 88 10.88 -27.34 17.23
N VAL A 89 9.71 -27.45 16.57
CA VAL A 89 8.51 -28.08 17.14
C VAL A 89 8.77 -29.54 17.50
N PHE A 90 9.42 -30.29 16.61
CA PHE A 90 9.79 -31.68 16.86
C PHE A 90 10.78 -31.82 18.03
N SER A 91 11.80 -30.97 18.09
CA SER A 91 12.78 -30.96 19.17
C SER A 91 12.14 -30.62 20.52
N MET A 92 11.22 -29.64 20.54
CA MET A 92 10.46 -29.27 21.73
C MET A 92 9.49 -30.38 22.16
N GLY A 93 8.82 -31.03 21.21
CA GLY A 93 7.97 -32.19 21.49
C GLY A 93 8.75 -33.33 22.15
N LYS A 94 9.97 -33.63 21.71
CA LYS A 94 10.81 -34.65 22.37
C LYS A 94 11.15 -34.29 23.81
N VAL A 95 11.44 -33.03 24.10
CA VAL A 95 11.71 -32.58 25.48
C VAL A 95 10.48 -32.78 26.38
N ILE A 96 9.28 -32.50 25.86
CA ILE A 96 8.02 -32.60 26.61
C ILE A 96 7.59 -34.05 26.81
N PHE A 97 7.64 -34.87 25.75
CA PHE A 97 7.06 -36.22 25.75
C PHE A 97 8.08 -37.33 26.08
N LEU A 98 9.39 -37.06 25.98
CA LEU A 98 10.47 -38.04 26.23
C LEU A 98 11.59 -37.46 27.12
N PRO A 99 11.28 -36.96 28.33
CA PRO A 99 12.24 -36.24 29.18
C PRO A 99 13.45 -37.10 29.61
N ASN A 100 13.29 -38.43 29.70
CA ASN A 100 14.34 -39.34 30.16
C ASN A 100 15.36 -39.75 29.07
N HIS A 101 15.19 -39.34 27.81
CA HIS A 101 16.10 -39.71 26.70
C HIS A 101 17.16 -38.64 26.38
N TYR A 102 17.10 -37.46 26.98
CA TYR A 102 17.99 -36.33 26.67
C TYR A 102 18.81 -35.90 27.88
N SER A 103 19.79 -36.71 28.27
CA SER A 103 20.79 -36.37 29.29
C SER A 103 21.97 -35.55 28.75
N GLN A 104 22.12 -35.43 27.42
CA GLN A 104 23.27 -34.79 26.77
C GLN A 104 23.03 -33.33 26.33
N PHE A 105 21.78 -32.87 26.27
CA PHE A 105 21.43 -31.50 25.89
C PHE A 105 20.72 -30.80 27.03
N SER A 106 21.11 -29.55 27.34
CA SER A 106 20.39 -28.79 28.34
C SER A 106 18.98 -28.49 27.83
N VAL A 107 17.97 -28.92 28.59
CA VAL A 107 16.56 -28.64 28.31
C VAL A 107 16.34 -27.13 28.10
N SER A 108 17.02 -26.30 28.89
CA SER A 108 17.00 -24.85 28.75
C SER A 108 17.54 -24.36 27.41
N GLY A 109 18.58 -24.98 26.86
CA GLY A 109 19.14 -24.62 25.56
C GLY A 109 18.17 -24.87 24.40
N ILE A 110 17.46 -26.00 24.43
CA ILE A 110 16.48 -26.35 23.39
C ILE A 110 15.29 -25.37 23.42
N VAL A 111 14.77 -25.06 24.61
CA VAL A 111 13.65 -24.13 24.78
C VAL A 111 14.03 -22.72 24.35
N ILE A 112 15.18 -22.20 24.80
CA ILE A 112 15.64 -20.87 24.42
C ILE A 112 15.87 -20.78 22.91
N ASN A 113 16.53 -21.77 22.31
CA ASN A 113 16.77 -21.78 20.86
C ASN A 113 15.47 -21.79 20.05
N THR A 114 14.47 -22.56 20.51
CA THR A 114 13.15 -22.62 19.89
C THR A 114 12.44 -21.26 19.96
N LEU A 115 12.40 -20.63 21.14
CA LEU A 115 11.76 -19.34 21.35
C LEU A 115 12.43 -18.23 20.53
N VAL A 116 13.76 -18.17 20.53
CA VAL A 116 14.52 -17.19 19.75
C VAL A 116 14.26 -17.39 18.25
N SER A 117 14.34 -18.63 17.76
CA SER A 117 14.10 -18.95 16.35
C SER A 117 12.69 -18.57 15.90
N LEU A 118 11.67 -18.90 16.70
CA LEU A 118 10.27 -18.55 16.41
C LEU A 118 10.06 -17.03 16.44
N THR A 119 10.64 -16.32 17.42
CA THR A 119 10.53 -14.87 17.53
C THR A 119 11.13 -14.17 16.32
N ILE A 120 12.33 -14.59 15.89
CA ILE A 120 12.97 -14.07 14.69
C ILE A 120 12.09 -14.34 13.46
N LEU A 121 11.57 -15.56 13.33
CA LEU A 121 10.74 -15.95 12.18
C LEU A 121 9.41 -15.18 12.15
N ILE A 122 8.74 -15.01 13.29
CA ILE A 122 7.55 -14.16 13.42
C ILE A 122 7.87 -12.71 13.06
N GLY A 123 8.99 -12.18 13.52
CA GLY A 123 9.45 -10.84 13.15
C GLY A 123 9.64 -10.71 11.64
N ILE A 124 10.33 -11.66 11.02
CA ILE A 124 10.53 -11.73 9.57
C ILE A 124 9.18 -11.76 8.85
N PHE A 125 8.25 -12.63 9.25
CA PHE A 125 6.92 -12.72 8.66
C PHE A 125 6.11 -11.43 8.86
N TYR A 126 6.16 -10.81 10.04
CA TYR A 126 5.47 -9.56 10.32
C TYR A 126 5.97 -8.40 9.46
N PHE A 127 7.29 -8.31 9.22
CA PHE A 127 7.85 -7.29 8.33
C PHE A 127 7.61 -7.61 6.86
N LEU A 128 7.65 -8.90 6.49
CA LEU A 128 7.39 -9.36 5.14
C LEU A 128 5.90 -9.44 4.80
N GLN A 129 4.95 -9.43 5.74
CA GLN A 129 3.51 -9.61 5.42
C GLN A 129 3.01 -8.58 4.39
N LYS A 130 3.59 -7.37 4.43
CA LYS A 130 3.32 -6.29 3.48
C LYS A 130 3.80 -6.61 2.06
N GLU A 131 4.79 -7.48 1.93
CA GLU A 131 5.42 -7.92 0.68
C GLU A 131 5.02 -9.36 0.26
N ILE A 132 4.59 -10.21 1.21
CA ILE A 132 4.21 -11.64 1.05
C ILE A 132 2.83 -11.82 0.38
N SER A 133 1.95 -10.83 0.47
CA SER A 133 0.56 -10.90 -0.03
C SER A 133 0.44 -11.05 -1.56
N ALA A 134 1.55 -11.12 -2.30
CA ALA A 134 1.56 -11.73 -3.62
C ALA A 134 2.86 -12.52 -3.86
N PRO A 135 2.80 -13.63 -4.61
CA PRO A 135 3.92 -14.59 -4.78
C PRO A 135 5.16 -14.06 -5.52
N TYR A 136 5.33 -12.75 -5.67
CA TYR A 136 6.35 -12.13 -6.49
C TYR A 136 6.96 -10.91 -5.77
N LEU A 137 8.08 -11.13 -5.07
CA LEU A 137 8.98 -10.07 -4.61
C LEU A 137 9.27 -9.15 -5.81
N SER A 138 8.71 -7.95 -5.83
CA SER A 138 8.93 -6.99 -6.91
C SER A 138 9.65 -5.79 -6.35
N ILE A 139 10.72 -5.45 -7.04
CA ILE A 139 11.63 -4.34 -6.70
C ILE A 139 10.92 -2.98 -6.88
N LEU A 140 9.85 -2.95 -7.69
CA LEU A 140 9.10 -1.72 -7.91
C LEU A 140 8.27 -1.41 -6.66
N PRO A 141 8.36 -0.19 -6.08
CA PRO A 141 7.47 0.22 -5.00
C PRO A 141 6.03 0.11 -5.51
N ARG A 142 5.33 -0.94 -5.10
CA ARG A 142 3.96 -1.20 -5.53
C ARG A 142 3.00 -0.31 -4.74
N GLY A 143 3.11 1.00 -4.95
CA GLY A 143 2.18 2.02 -4.42
C GLY A 143 0.73 1.90 -4.93
N TRP A 144 0.43 0.81 -5.64
CA TRP A 144 -0.86 0.48 -6.26
C TRP A 144 -1.77 -0.34 -5.34
N ARG A 145 -1.26 -0.97 -4.27
CA ARG A 145 -2.03 -1.89 -3.41
C ARG A 145 -2.48 -1.34 -2.06
N ASN A 146 -1.86 -0.27 -1.57
CA ASN A 146 -2.08 0.19 -0.19
C ASN A 146 -3.18 1.24 -0.02
N ASN A 147 -3.76 1.73 -1.12
CA ASN A 147 -4.89 2.65 -1.08
C ASN A 147 -6.03 2.01 -1.87
N ILE A 148 -7.19 1.78 -1.24
CA ILE A 148 -8.44 1.63 -1.97
C ILE A 148 -8.60 2.96 -2.68
N ARG A 149 -8.27 3.01 -3.97
CA ARG A 149 -8.47 4.23 -4.73
C ARG A 149 -9.89 4.17 -5.26
N ASP A 150 -10.69 5.15 -4.86
CA ASP A 150 -11.83 5.54 -5.66
C ASP A 150 -11.34 5.76 -7.10
N THR A 151 -11.90 5.00 -8.03
CA THR A 151 -11.62 5.14 -9.47
C THR A 151 -12.13 6.51 -9.88
N ILE A 152 -11.22 7.42 -10.25
CA ILE A 152 -11.59 8.72 -10.81
C ILE A 152 -11.54 8.57 -12.34
N PRO A 153 -12.70 8.43 -13.01
CA PRO A 153 -12.75 8.44 -14.46
C PRO A 153 -12.45 9.85 -14.98
N LEU A 154 -11.17 10.13 -15.25
CA LEU A 154 -10.77 11.34 -15.96
C LEU A 154 -10.62 11.02 -17.45
N PRO A 155 -11.18 11.84 -18.34
CA PRO A 155 -10.85 11.74 -19.76
C PRO A 155 -9.34 11.95 -19.94
N VAL A 156 -8.69 11.02 -20.65
CA VAL A 156 -7.30 11.13 -21.08
C VAL A 156 -7.19 10.88 -22.57
N LYS A 157 -6.52 11.78 -23.27
CA LYS A 157 -6.08 11.58 -24.64
C LYS A 157 -4.66 11.03 -24.64
N ILE A 158 -4.47 9.86 -25.23
CA ILE A 158 -3.17 9.20 -25.40
C ILE A 158 -2.80 9.32 -26.88
N THR A 159 -1.60 9.80 -27.16
CA THR A 159 -1.07 9.92 -28.53
C THR A 159 0.25 9.16 -28.62
N ASN A 160 0.33 8.19 -29.52
CA ASN A 160 1.55 7.41 -29.74
C ASN A 160 2.56 8.18 -30.63
N ASN A 161 3.76 7.62 -30.80
CA ASN A 161 4.82 8.22 -31.62
C ASN A 161 4.47 8.30 -33.12
N LYS A 162 3.47 7.53 -33.59
CA LYS A 162 2.98 7.57 -34.97
C LYS A 162 1.91 8.66 -35.17
N GLY A 163 1.54 9.38 -34.12
CA GLY A 163 0.50 10.41 -34.15
C GLY A 163 -0.92 9.88 -34.02
N GLU A 164 -1.11 8.57 -33.85
CA GLU A 164 -2.42 7.98 -33.59
C GLU A 164 -2.82 8.32 -32.16
N SER A 165 -4.06 8.80 -31.98
CA SER A 165 -4.55 9.21 -30.67
C SER A 165 -5.89 8.59 -30.33
N VAL A 166 -6.06 8.26 -29.05
CA VAL A 166 -7.34 7.82 -28.51
C VAL A 166 -7.68 8.55 -27.23
N THR A 167 -8.97 8.83 -27.03
CA THR A 167 -9.48 9.40 -25.79
C THR A 167 -10.27 8.34 -25.05
N LEU A 168 -9.85 8.04 -23.82
CA LEU A 168 -10.44 7.02 -22.96
C LEU A 168 -10.53 7.55 -21.53
N PRO A 169 -11.45 7.06 -20.69
CA PRO A 169 -11.43 7.36 -19.27
C PRO A 169 -10.28 6.61 -18.58
N THR A 170 -9.63 7.25 -17.62
CA THR A 170 -8.71 6.58 -16.70
C THR A 170 -9.51 5.72 -15.74
N ASP A 171 -9.04 4.51 -15.47
CA ASP A 171 -9.56 3.73 -14.35
C ASP A 171 -8.93 4.22 -13.03
N ASN A 172 -7.67 4.65 -13.10
CA ASN A 172 -6.91 5.12 -11.95
C ASN A 172 -5.92 6.22 -12.34
N VAL A 173 -5.77 7.22 -11.46
CA VAL A 173 -4.84 8.33 -11.62
C VAL A 173 -4.00 8.51 -10.36
N SER A 174 -2.72 8.80 -10.55
CA SER A 174 -1.79 9.15 -9.49
C SER A 174 -0.82 10.22 -9.96
N ILE A 175 -0.10 10.80 -9.01
CA ILE A 175 0.95 11.77 -9.31
C ILE A 175 2.09 11.20 -10.16
N ASN A 176 2.25 9.87 -10.24
CA ASN A 176 3.34 9.22 -10.97
C ASN A 176 2.88 8.50 -12.25
N GLY A 177 1.58 8.49 -12.55
CA GLY A 177 1.07 7.77 -13.70
C GLY A 177 -0.40 7.42 -13.60
N ILE A 178 -0.89 6.78 -14.67
CA ILE A 178 -2.29 6.42 -14.87
C ILE A 178 -2.42 4.94 -15.24
N PHE A 179 -3.63 4.41 -15.03
CA PHE A 179 -4.08 3.16 -15.62
C PHE A 179 -5.29 3.43 -16.50
N VAL A 180 -5.26 2.93 -17.72
CA VAL A 180 -6.35 3.03 -18.69
C VAL A 180 -6.77 1.65 -19.12
N LYS A 181 -8.08 1.45 -19.25
CA LYS A 181 -8.63 0.25 -19.90
C LYS A 181 -8.54 0.49 -21.40
N LEU A 182 -7.77 -0.35 -22.07
CA LEU A 182 -7.66 -0.29 -23.51
C LEU A 182 -8.76 -1.19 -24.08
N PRO A 183 -9.53 -0.71 -25.08
CA PRO A 183 -10.30 -1.61 -25.92
C PRO A 183 -9.32 -2.54 -26.67
N ASP A 184 -9.81 -3.64 -27.24
CA ASP A 184 -9.03 -4.76 -27.83
C ASP A 184 -8.03 -4.41 -28.98
N TYR A 185 -7.71 -3.13 -29.21
CA TYR A 185 -6.70 -2.67 -30.16
C TYR A 185 -5.37 -2.30 -29.48
N THR A 186 -4.27 -2.75 -30.09
CA THR A 186 -2.88 -2.46 -29.73
C THR A 186 -2.45 -1.08 -30.23
N LEU A 187 -2.94 0.00 -29.60
CA LEU A 187 -2.43 1.35 -29.87
C LEU A 187 -1.00 1.55 -29.32
N ILE A 188 -0.70 0.86 -28.22
CA ILE A 188 0.49 1.06 -27.40
C ILE A 188 0.99 -0.29 -26.87
N ASN A 189 2.30 -0.48 -26.84
CA ASN A 189 2.98 -1.68 -26.32
C ASN A 189 3.81 -1.33 -25.07
N ALA A 190 4.13 -2.33 -24.26
CA ALA A 190 5.07 -2.16 -23.15
C ALA A 190 6.43 -1.65 -23.66
N GLY A 191 6.94 -0.59 -23.04
CA GLY A 191 8.16 0.12 -23.44
C GLY A 191 7.94 1.36 -24.31
N ASP A 192 6.73 1.54 -24.87
CA ASP A 192 6.45 2.70 -25.72
C ASP A 192 6.44 4.01 -24.91
N THR A 193 6.92 5.07 -25.55
CA THR A 193 6.73 6.45 -25.07
C THR A 193 5.51 7.06 -25.73
N VAL A 194 4.67 7.73 -24.94
CA VAL A 194 3.40 8.31 -25.38
C VAL A 194 3.23 9.72 -24.84
N ASN A 195 2.51 10.57 -25.57
CA ASN A 195 2.05 11.86 -25.05
C ASN A 195 0.65 11.69 -24.46
N LEU A 196 0.44 12.26 -23.28
CA LEU A 196 -0.81 12.19 -22.53
C LEU A 196 -1.37 13.59 -22.34
N THR A 197 -2.68 13.72 -22.46
CA THR A 197 -3.41 14.94 -22.08
C THR A 197 -4.58 14.54 -21.19
N ILE A 198 -4.55 14.96 -19.93
CA ILE A 198 -5.57 14.65 -18.92
C ILE A 198 -6.49 15.85 -18.74
N PHE A 199 -7.79 15.61 -18.64
CA PHE A 199 -8.82 16.64 -18.48
C PHE A 199 -9.49 16.50 -17.09
N PRO A 200 -9.00 17.21 -16.06
CA PRO A 200 -9.45 17.04 -14.66
C PRO A 200 -10.81 17.69 -14.33
N GLU A 201 -11.29 18.65 -15.13
CA GLU A 201 -12.58 19.33 -14.90
C GLU A 201 -13.48 19.30 -16.15
N GLU A 202 -14.79 19.11 -15.96
CA GLU A 202 -15.77 19.15 -17.05
C GLU A 202 -16.12 20.57 -17.52
N LYS A 203 -15.95 21.60 -16.66
CA LYS A 203 -16.49 22.93 -16.92
C LYS A 203 -15.52 23.89 -17.61
N GLU A 204 -14.23 23.85 -17.29
CA GLU A 204 -13.15 24.56 -18.01
C GLU A 204 -11.84 23.77 -17.86
N PRO A 205 -11.62 22.70 -18.65
CA PRO A 205 -10.44 21.87 -18.46
C PRO A 205 -9.19 22.64 -18.84
N ILE A 206 -8.33 22.93 -17.86
CA ILE A 206 -6.91 23.18 -18.15
C ILE A 206 -6.31 21.81 -18.53
N PRO A 207 -5.97 21.57 -19.81
CA PRO A 207 -5.48 20.27 -20.23
C PRO A 207 -4.08 20.06 -19.64
N LEU A 208 -3.94 19.01 -18.83
CA LEU A 208 -2.66 18.66 -18.23
C LEU A 208 -1.87 17.77 -19.17
N GLN A 209 -0.68 18.22 -19.57
CA GLN A 209 0.14 17.51 -20.54
C GLN A 209 1.26 16.75 -19.83
N PHE A 210 1.44 15.48 -20.22
CA PHE A 210 2.50 14.64 -19.70
C PHE A 210 3.14 13.82 -20.83
N THR A 211 4.41 13.51 -20.67
CA THR A 211 5.03 12.41 -21.41
C THR A 211 5.00 11.16 -20.54
N GLY A 212 4.62 10.02 -21.10
CA GLY A 212 4.47 8.76 -20.39
C GLY A 212 5.25 7.61 -21.03
N GLU A 213 5.66 6.66 -20.21
CA GLU A 213 6.24 5.38 -20.63
C GLU A 213 5.27 4.25 -20.25
N VAL A 214 4.93 3.40 -21.20
CA VAL A 214 4.05 2.26 -20.99
C VAL A 214 4.85 1.17 -20.25
N THR A 215 4.59 1.04 -18.96
CA THR A 215 5.33 0.10 -18.10
C THR A 215 4.83 -1.35 -18.19
N ARG A 216 3.55 -1.51 -18.53
CA ARG A 216 2.91 -2.81 -18.69
C ARG A 216 1.66 -2.67 -19.54
N THR A 217 1.38 -3.70 -20.32
CA THR A 217 0.09 -4.00 -20.92
C THR A 217 -0.44 -5.28 -20.25
N ILE A 218 -1.74 -5.34 -20.01
CA ILE A 218 -2.44 -6.52 -19.53
C ILE A 218 -3.34 -6.95 -20.67
N ASP A 219 -3.18 -8.17 -21.12
CA ASP A 219 -4.04 -8.77 -22.14
C ASP A 219 -5.27 -9.41 -21.48
N SER A 220 -6.35 -9.60 -22.24
CA SER A 220 -7.65 -10.08 -21.77
C SER A 220 -7.59 -11.40 -20.98
N ASP A 221 -6.58 -12.23 -21.24
CA ASP A 221 -6.44 -13.56 -20.67
C ASP A 221 -5.95 -13.54 -19.21
N GLU A 222 -5.34 -12.42 -18.77
CA GLU A 222 -4.81 -12.24 -17.40
C GLU A 222 -5.66 -11.27 -16.55
N GLY A 223 -6.73 -10.70 -17.10
CA GLY A 223 -7.63 -9.77 -16.42
C GLY A 223 -8.24 -8.71 -17.34
N THR A 224 -8.70 -7.59 -16.79
CA THR A 224 -9.27 -6.49 -17.59
C THR A 224 -8.17 -5.87 -18.46
N PRO A 225 -8.32 -5.86 -19.80
CA PRO A 225 -7.28 -5.36 -20.69
C PRO A 225 -7.00 -3.89 -20.43
N GLY A 226 -5.72 -3.51 -20.43
CA GLY A 226 -5.33 -2.16 -20.11
C GLY A 226 -3.83 -1.91 -20.06
N ALA A 227 -3.47 -0.65 -19.91
CA ALA A 227 -2.08 -0.22 -19.86
C ALA A 227 -1.78 0.63 -18.62
N GLY A 228 -0.67 0.31 -17.97
CA GLY A 228 -0.08 1.14 -16.92
C GLY A 228 0.95 2.09 -17.52
N ILE A 229 0.68 3.39 -17.45
CA ILE A 229 1.54 4.42 -18.05
C ILE A 229 2.16 5.25 -16.92
N ARG A 230 3.49 5.24 -16.83
CA ARG A 230 4.26 6.01 -15.86
C ARG A 230 4.62 7.36 -16.45
N PHE A 231 4.44 8.45 -15.70
CA PHE A 231 4.87 9.76 -16.16
C PHE A 231 6.40 9.89 -16.14
N ILE A 232 6.95 10.43 -17.22
CA ILE A 232 8.35 10.84 -17.31
C ILE A 232 8.46 12.23 -16.67
N LYS A 233 9.43 12.41 -15.78
CA LYS A 233 9.65 13.67 -15.04
C LYS A 233 10.39 14.70 -15.89
N ASP A 234 9.77 15.13 -16.97
CA ASP A 234 10.25 16.17 -17.86
C ASP A 234 9.69 17.57 -17.49
N GLN A 235 9.92 18.56 -18.35
CA GLN A 235 9.39 19.92 -18.14
C GLN A 235 7.85 19.94 -18.06
N LYS A 236 7.16 19.18 -18.93
CA LYS A 236 5.69 19.10 -18.93
C LYS A 236 5.16 18.56 -17.60
N PHE A 237 5.86 17.58 -17.02
CA PHE A 237 5.55 17.07 -15.69
C PHE A 237 5.72 18.13 -14.60
N GLN A 238 6.73 18.99 -14.67
CA GLN A 238 6.88 20.06 -13.67
C GLN A 238 5.74 21.08 -13.74
N GLU A 239 5.29 21.42 -14.94
CA GLU A 239 4.19 22.36 -15.18
C GLU A 239 2.83 21.77 -14.77
N SER A 240 2.52 20.54 -15.20
CA SER A 240 1.20 19.92 -14.99
C SER A 240 1.10 19.11 -13.69
N GLY A 241 2.23 18.65 -13.15
CA GLY A 241 2.28 17.74 -12.01
C GLY A 241 1.82 18.38 -10.71
N GLN A 242 2.16 19.65 -10.47
CA GLN A 242 1.70 20.36 -9.26
C GLN A 242 0.17 20.50 -9.24
N TYR A 243 -0.42 20.87 -10.37
CA TYR A 243 -1.88 20.96 -10.48
C TYR A 243 -2.53 19.59 -10.29
N LEU A 244 -1.99 18.54 -10.95
CA LEU A 244 -2.50 17.18 -10.76
C LEU A 244 -2.40 16.75 -9.29
N GLN A 245 -1.30 17.08 -8.60
CA GLN A 245 -1.16 16.78 -7.19
C GLN A 245 -2.24 17.45 -6.35
N SER A 246 -2.42 18.77 -6.52
CA SER A 246 -3.45 19.52 -5.80
C SER A 246 -4.86 19.00 -6.10
N PHE A 247 -5.15 18.66 -7.35
CA PHE A 247 -6.41 18.05 -7.76
C PHE A 247 -6.62 16.70 -7.05
N LEU A 248 -5.63 15.80 -7.08
CA LEU A 248 -5.74 14.49 -6.45
C LEU A 248 -5.83 14.59 -4.93
N GLU A 249 -5.09 15.50 -4.30
CA GLU A 249 -5.22 15.80 -2.86
C GLU A 249 -6.61 16.33 -2.52
N GLU A 250 -7.22 17.09 -3.42
CA GLU A 250 -8.59 17.57 -3.24
C GLU A 250 -9.61 16.42 -3.32
N GLN A 251 -9.49 15.57 -4.34
CA GLN A 251 -10.39 14.45 -4.57
C GLN A 251 -10.24 13.33 -3.52
N TYR A 252 -9.00 13.02 -3.13
CA TYR A 252 -8.66 11.97 -2.16
C TYR A 252 -8.45 12.49 -0.73
N ALA A 253 -8.96 13.70 -0.43
CA ALA A 253 -8.92 14.21 0.94
C ALA A 253 -9.51 13.16 1.91
N PRO A 254 -8.76 12.71 2.94
CA PRO A 254 -9.20 11.63 3.83
C PRO A 254 -10.60 11.93 4.38
N ARG A 255 -11.51 10.97 4.16
CA ARG A 255 -12.88 11.03 4.67
C ARG A 255 -12.97 10.17 5.91
N TYR A 256 -13.35 10.79 7.01
CA TYR A 256 -13.59 10.14 8.28
C TYR A 256 -15.07 9.75 8.32
N GLU A 257 -15.36 8.46 8.52
CA GLU A 257 -16.72 8.03 8.80
C GLU A 257 -17.13 8.60 10.16
N ILE A 258 -18.27 9.27 10.18
CA ILE A 258 -18.89 9.81 11.37
C ILE A 258 -20.29 9.22 11.41
N ASP A 259 -20.75 8.89 12.60
CA ASP A 259 -22.17 8.64 12.84
C ASP A 259 -22.61 9.66 13.89
N GLY A 260 -22.99 10.84 13.41
CA GLY A 260 -23.20 12.00 14.26
C GLY A 260 -24.22 12.94 13.66
N THR A 261 -25.03 13.55 14.52
CA THR A 261 -26.04 14.50 14.09
C THR A 261 -25.39 15.83 13.72
N ALA A 262 -25.76 16.35 12.55
CA ALA A 262 -25.42 17.69 12.11
C ALA A 262 -26.69 18.43 11.68
N SER A 263 -26.69 19.75 11.81
CA SER A 263 -27.73 20.60 11.24
C SER A 263 -27.17 21.47 10.14
N PHE A 264 -28.01 21.86 9.20
CA PHE A 264 -27.63 22.78 8.13
C PHE A 264 -28.73 23.79 7.84
N GLU A 265 -28.32 24.96 7.37
CA GLU A 265 -29.20 26.05 6.93
C GLU A 265 -28.87 26.37 5.47
N ILE A 266 -29.89 26.56 4.64
CA ILE A 266 -29.69 26.99 3.25
C ILE A 266 -29.62 28.52 3.26
N LYS A 267 -28.57 29.10 2.66
CA LYS A 267 -28.38 30.55 2.65
C LYS A 267 -29.57 31.22 1.97
N GLY A 268 -30.25 32.11 2.71
CA GLY A 268 -31.45 32.79 2.24
C GLY A 268 -32.77 32.10 2.62
N LYS A 269 -32.73 31.00 3.38
CA LYS A 269 -33.90 30.41 4.05
C LYS A 269 -33.69 30.44 5.56
N ASP A 270 -34.73 30.77 6.32
CA ASP A 270 -34.71 30.82 7.78
C ASP A 270 -34.98 29.45 8.44
N GLU A 271 -34.96 28.38 7.66
CA GLU A 271 -35.20 27.02 8.13
C GLU A 271 -33.87 26.30 8.44
N THR A 272 -33.82 25.66 9.60
CA THR A 272 -32.73 24.77 9.99
C THR A 272 -33.17 23.33 9.83
N TYR A 273 -32.43 22.57 9.04
CA TYR A 273 -32.65 21.15 8.82
C TYR A 273 -31.63 20.33 9.62
N SER A 274 -31.95 19.06 9.86
CA SER A 274 -31.05 18.13 10.53
C SER A 274 -30.84 16.86 9.72
N GLY A 275 -29.74 16.18 9.99
CA GLY A 275 -29.44 14.90 9.38
C GLY A 275 -28.24 14.22 10.02
N THR A 276 -27.91 13.06 9.48
CA THR A 276 -26.79 12.24 9.94
C THR A 276 -25.58 12.52 9.05
N LEU A 277 -24.50 12.99 9.65
CA LEU A 277 -23.23 13.24 8.98
C LEU A 277 -22.49 11.91 8.83
N TYR A 278 -22.51 11.32 7.63
CA TYR A 278 -21.90 10.02 7.33
C TYR A 278 -20.40 10.07 7.18
N ASN A 279 -19.89 11.12 6.52
CA ASN A 279 -18.48 11.33 6.38
C ASN A 279 -18.11 12.81 6.33
N LEU A 280 -16.89 13.09 6.77
CA LEU A 280 -16.30 14.42 6.81
C LEU A 280 -14.86 14.33 6.34
N SER A 281 -14.43 15.29 5.53
CA SER A 281 -13.03 15.51 5.16
C SER A 281 -12.63 16.95 5.45
N SER A 282 -11.39 17.32 5.14
CA SER A 282 -10.97 18.72 5.15
C SER A 282 -11.72 19.60 4.13
N ASN A 283 -12.23 18.99 3.05
CA ASN A 283 -12.73 19.71 1.87
C ASN A 283 -14.25 19.63 1.72
N GLY A 284 -14.91 18.71 2.41
CA GLY A 284 -16.35 18.54 2.30
C GLY A 284 -16.88 17.41 3.16
N PHE A 285 -18.18 17.16 3.01
CA PHE A 285 -18.90 16.17 3.79
C PHE A 285 -20.05 15.55 3.00
N PHE A 286 -20.60 14.46 3.53
CA PHE A 286 -21.85 13.87 3.08
C PHE A 286 -22.82 13.76 4.25
N LEU A 287 -24.04 14.24 4.04
CA LEU A 287 -25.09 14.32 5.06
C LEU A 287 -26.34 13.60 4.54
N GLU A 288 -26.76 12.56 5.26
CA GLU A 288 -28.04 11.88 5.08
C GLU A 288 -29.15 12.75 5.68
N THR A 289 -30.16 13.08 4.88
CA THR A 289 -31.31 13.86 5.32
C THR A 289 -32.47 13.69 4.35
N ASP A 290 -33.69 13.91 4.83
CA ASP A 290 -34.88 13.97 3.99
C ASP A 290 -35.06 15.32 3.29
N SER A 291 -34.47 16.38 3.83
CA SER A 291 -34.54 17.74 3.30
C SER A 291 -33.39 17.96 2.31
N LEU A 292 -33.65 17.79 1.02
CA LEU A 292 -32.62 17.87 -0.01
C LEU A 292 -32.47 19.31 -0.56
N PRO A 293 -31.31 19.97 -0.36
CA PRO A 293 -30.99 21.21 -1.07
C PRO A 293 -30.74 20.94 -2.56
N GLN A 294 -30.72 21.99 -3.38
CA GLN A 294 -30.40 21.88 -4.80
C GLN A 294 -28.88 21.90 -5.04
N LYS A 295 -28.43 21.26 -6.13
CA LYS A 295 -27.03 21.33 -6.55
C LYS A 295 -26.65 22.78 -6.85
N GLY A 296 -25.61 23.27 -6.19
CA GLY A 296 -25.15 24.65 -6.31
C GLY A 296 -25.56 25.56 -5.14
N ASP A 297 -26.50 25.15 -4.29
CA ASP A 297 -26.91 25.92 -3.11
C ASP A 297 -25.73 26.14 -2.15
N SER A 298 -25.60 27.37 -1.64
CA SER A 298 -24.73 27.68 -0.51
C SER A 298 -25.46 27.38 0.80
N ILE A 299 -24.81 26.65 1.70
CA ILE A 299 -25.35 26.20 2.98
C ILE A 299 -24.38 26.51 4.11
N TYR A 300 -24.91 26.55 5.34
CA TYR A 300 -24.11 26.60 6.56
C TYR A 300 -24.27 25.30 7.34
N LEU A 301 -23.20 24.52 7.47
CA LEU A 301 -23.17 23.32 8.29
C LEU A 301 -22.88 23.68 9.76
N SER A 302 -23.65 23.14 10.68
CA SER A 302 -23.43 23.23 12.12
C SER A 302 -23.17 21.83 12.70
N LEU A 303 -21.97 21.64 13.26
CA LEU A 303 -21.56 20.40 13.90
C LEU A 303 -21.86 20.45 15.41
N ILE A 304 -22.52 19.43 15.94
CA ILE A 304 -22.93 19.37 17.37
C ILE A 304 -21.81 18.81 18.28
N SER A 305 -20.63 18.51 17.72
CA SER A 305 -19.52 17.91 18.45
C SER A 305 -18.56 18.98 19.01
N LEU A 306 -18.50 19.06 20.34
CA LEU A 306 -17.59 19.86 21.19
C LEU A 306 -17.94 21.35 21.36
N ALA A 307 -18.82 21.66 22.34
CA ALA A 307 -18.99 22.92 23.09
C ALA A 307 -19.12 24.26 22.33
N VAL A 308 -18.93 24.30 21.01
CA VAL A 308 -18.95 25.49 20.18
C VAL A 308 -19.74 25.17 18.91
N LYS A 309 -20.96 25.71 18.82
CA LYS A 309 -21.72 25.70 17.56
C LYS A 309 -21.01 26.61 16.57
N ARG A 310 -20.34 26.03 15.56
CA ARG A 310 -19.75 26.79 14.45
C ARG A 310 -20.51 26.51 13.17
N LYS A 311 -20.92 27.59 12.49
CA LYS A 311 -21.48 27.56 11.14
C LYS A 311 -20.33 27.57 10.13
N VAL A 312 -20.24 26.52 9.32
CA VAL A 312 -19.23 26.37 8.29
C VAL A 312 -19.88 26.53 6.92
N PRO A 313 -19.48 27.51 6.09
CA PRO A 313 -20.04 27.69 4.76
C PRO A 313 -19.59 26.56 3.83
N ALA A 314 -20.54 25.99 3.09
CA ALA A 314 -20.32 24.95 2.10
C ALA A 314 -21.24 25.15 0.89
N LYS A 315 -20.89 24.54 -0.24
CA LYS A 315 -21.68 24.53 -1.47
C LYS A 315 -22.05 23.11 -1.83
N VAL A 316 -23.31 22.87 -2.16
CA VAL A 316 -23.82 21.55 -2.55
C VAL A 316 -23.27 21.17 -3.92
N VAL A 317 -22.56 20.05 -4.01
CA VAL A 317 -21.91 19.58 -5.24
C VAL A 317 -22.73 18.49 -5.93
N TRP A 318 -23.42 17.66 -5.16
CA TRP A 318 -24.30 16.61 -5.68
C TRP A 318 -25.37 16.23 -4.64
N VAL A 319 -26.47 15.68 -5.12
CA VAL A 319 -27.64 15.30 -4.33
C VAL A 319 -28.04 13.89 -4.74
N ASN A 320 -28.37 13.03 -3.78
CA ASN A 320 -28.87 11.67 -3.97
C ASN A 320 -30.30 11.58 -3.46
N SER A 321 -31.26 11.62 -4.38
CA SER A 321 -32.69 11.55 -4.07
C SER A 321 -33.20 10.13 -3.82
N GLU A 322 -32.57 9.11 -4.42
CA GLU A 322 -33.17 7.77 -4.58
C GLU A 322 -32.32 6.61 -4.03
N LYS A 323 -31.43 6.88 -3.06
CA LYS A 323 -30.53 5.86 -2.46
C LYS A 323 -29.73 5.06 -3.50
N ILE A 324 -29.15 5.75 -4.49
CA ILE A 324 -28.39 5.13 -5.58
C ILE A 324 -26.98 4.74 -5.09
N ASN A 325 -26.42 3.63 -5.60
CA ASN A 325 -25.05 3.15 -5.33
C ASN A 325 -24.73 2.92 -3.84
N SER A 326 -25.66 2.31 -3.11
CA SER A 326 -25.50 1.97 -1.67
C SER A 326 -25.27 3.17 -0.75
N LYS A 327 -25.49 4.40 -1.24
CA LYS A 327 -25.47 5.61 -0.41
C LYS A 327 -26.88 5.98 -0.01
N PRO A 328 -27.12 6.41 1.24
CA PRO A 328 -28.44 6.85 1.66
C PRO A 328 -28.88 8.13 0.93
N LYS A 329 -30.14 8.49 1.13
CA LYS A 329 -30.73 9.73 0.62
C LYS A 329 -30.07 10.91 1.33
N GLY A 330 -29.55 11.87 0.57
CA GLY A 330 -28.78 12.96 1.17
C GLY A 330 -28.03 13.78 0.13
N PHE A 331 -27.05 14.57 0.56
CA PHE A 331 -26.26 15.39 -0.34
C PHE A 331 -24.80 15.47 0.08
N GLY A 332 -23.93 15.71 -0.90
CA GLY A 332 -22.53 16.02 -0.67
C GLY A 332 -22.27 17.50 -0.90
N ALA A 333 -21.55 18.13 0.03
CA ALA A 333 -21.17 19.54 -0.07
C ALA A 333 -19.66 19.73 0.12
N LYS A 334 -19.11 20.72 -0.58
CA LYS A 334 -17.71 21.16 -0.51
C LYS A 334 -17.62 22.45 0.31
N PHE A 335 -16.67 22.56 1.22
CA PHE A 335 -16.50 23.78 2.00
C PHE A 335 -16.01 24.94 1.13
N GLU A 336 -16.55 26.15 1.34
CA GLU A 336 -16.19 27.33 0.53
C GLU A 336 -14.85 27.95 0.93
N LYS A 337 -14.35 27.64 2.13
CA LYS A 337 -13.04 28.08 2.62
C LYS A 337 -12.29 26.90 3.23
N ASN A 338 -10.97 27.02 3.33
CA ASN A 338 -10.15 26.00 3.97
C ASN A 338 -10.48 25.96 5.48
N VAL A 339 -11.34 25.03 5.88
CA VAL A 339 -11.82 24.88 7.27
C VAL A 339 -10.94 23.94 8.09
N PHE A 340 -9.79 23.51 7.56
CA PHE A 340 -8.88 22.57 8.21
C PHE A 340 -8.62 22.94 9.66
N PHE A 341 -8.21 24.17 9.97
CA PHE A 341 -7.94 24.61 11.35
C PHE A 341 -9.18 24.57 12.26
N SER A 342 -10.37 24.81 11.71
CA SER A 342 -11.61 24.78 12.49
C SER A 342 -12.11 23.36 12.78
N LEU A 343 -11.82 22.42 11.89
CA LEU A 343 -12.22 21.03 12.01
C LEU A 343 -11.09 20.15 12.57
N PHE A 344 -9.86 20.65 12.64
CA PHE A 344 -8.68 19.90 13.06
C PHE A 344 -8.84 19.19 14.41
N PRO A 345 -9.40 19.80 15.48
CA PRO A 345 -9.59 19.10 16.74
C PRO A 345 -10.55 17.91 16.62
N LEU A 346 -11.58 18.03 15.78
CA LEU A 346 -12.55 16.98 15.51
C LEU A 346 -11.91 15.87 14.66
N LEU A 347 -11.21 16.23 13.59
CA LEU A 347 -10.51 15.30 12.70
C LEU A 347 -9.40 14.53 13.43
N LEU A 348 -8.65 15.20 14.32
CA LEU A 348 -7.64 14.56 15.17
C LEU A 348 -8.28 13.56 16.14
N LYS A 349 -9.40 13.93 16.79
CA LYS A 349 -10.15 13.04 17.69
C LYS A 349 -10.71 11.81 16.95
N LEU A 350 -11.18 11.98 15.72
CA LEU A 350 -11.66 10.88 14.88
C LEU A 350 -10.51 10.00 14.38
N SER A 351 -9.37 10.60 14.02
CA SER A 351 -8.16 9.88 13.63
C SER A 351 -7.61 9.00 14.76
N LEU A 352 -7.68 9.46 16.01
CA LEU A 352 -7.25 8.69 17.19
C LEU A 352 -8.21 7.54 17.54
N LYS A 353 -9.48 7.62 17.14
CA LYS A 353 -10.49 6.55 17.37
C LYS A 353 -10.43 5.40 16.37
N GLY A 354 -9.57 5.47 15.34
CA GLY A 354 -9.39 4.37 14.38
C GLY A 354 -10.49 4.23 13.32
N SER A 355 -11.43 5.19 13.21
CA SER A 355 -12.50 5.21 12.18
C SER A 355 -12.01 5.69 10.80
N ILE A 356 -10.80 5.30 10.40
CA ILE A 356 -10.22 5.69 9.11
C ILE A 356 -10.47 4.56 8.11
N LYS A 357 -11.38 4.76 7.17
CA LYS A 357 -11.29 4.08 5.86
C LYS A 357 -10.46 4.97 4.94
N ARG A 358 -9.38 4.41 4.41
CA ARG A 358 -8.57 5.03 3.35
C ARG A 358 -9.03 4.54 2.00
#